data_AF-A0A2D6M7E1-F1
#
_entry.id   AF-A0A2D6M7E1-F1
#
_cell.length_a   1.000
_cell.length_b   1.000
_cell.length_c   1.000
_cell.angle_alpha   90.00
_cell.angle_beta   90.00
_cell.angle_gamma   90.00
#
_symmetry.space_group_name_H-M   'P 1'
#
loop_
_entity.id
_entity.type
_entity.pdbx_description
1 polymer ?
#
loop_
_entity_poly.entity_id
_entity_poly.type
_entity_poly.pdbx_seq_one_letter_code
_entity_poly.pdbx_strand_id
1 'polypeptide(L)' 'MSIECPADINDDGIVDTQDLLIVISQWGAECNDCEGDINGDGNVDTTDLLLVISNWGPCEEPPTDSSD' A
#
# COMPACT_ATOMS: atom_id res chain seq x y z
N MET A 1 13.12 10.00 -7.93
CA MET A 1 12.46 8.77 -8.43
C MET A 1 11.43 8.42 -7.38
N SER A 2 10.18 8.19 -7.76
CA SER A 2 9.16 7.75 -6.81
C SER A 2 9.56 6.36 -6.30
N ILE A 3 9.60 6.23 -4.98
CA ILE A 3 9.46 4.96 -4.31
C ILE A 3 8.16 4.32 -4.81
N GLU A 4 8.23 3.08 -5.30
CA GLU A 4 7.01 2.29 -5.48
C GLU A 4 6.73 1.56 -4.18
N CYS A 5 5.74 2.04 -3.45
CA CYS A 5 5.28 1.48 -2.18
C CYS A 5 3.76 1.33 -2.30
N PRO A 6 3.24 0.31 -3.02
CA PRO A 6 1.81 0.21 -3.29
C PRO A 6 0.93 0.13 -2.03
N ALA A 7 1.51 -0.23 -0.89
CA ALA A 7 0.84 -0.29 0.40
C ALA A 7 0.80 1.04 1.17
N ASP A 8 1.48 2.08 0.68
CA ASP A 8 1.32 3.48 1.10
C ASP A 8 0.22 4.09 0.23
N ILE A 9 -1.01 3.98 0.71
CA ILE A 9 -2.24 4.24 -0.04
C ILE A 9 -2.59 5.73 0.03
N ASN A 10 -2.17 6.41 1.10
CA ASN A 10 -2.40 7.83 1.29
C ASN A 10 -1.25 8.73 0.76
N ASP A 11 -0.20 8.13 0.18
CA ASP A 11 0.99 8.76 -0.39
C ASP A 11 1.77 9.64 0.61
N ASP A 12 1.85 9.26 1.88
CA ASP A 12 2.55 10.04 2.92
C ASP A 12 3.99 9.59 3.21
N GLY A 13 4.44 8.52 2.54
CA GLY A 13 5.79 7.97 2.63
C GLY A 13 5.97 6.94 3.75
N ILE A 14 4.91 6.53 4.45
CA ILE A 14 4.96 5.50 5.48
C ILE A 14 3.73 4.59 5.41
N VAL A 15 3.95 3.27 5.40
CA VAL A 15 2.87 2.30 5.56
C VAL A 15 2.54 2.18 7.05
N ASP A 16 1.41 2.72 7.48
CA ASP A 16 0.98 2.69 8.87
C ASP A 16 -0.52 2.38 9.07
N THR A 17 -1.05 2.82 10.21
CA THR A 17 -2.46 2.57 10.56
C THR A 17 -3.41 3.30 9.61
N GLN A 18 -2.97 4.38 8.97
CA GLN A 18 -3.80 5.17 8.07
C GLN A 18 -4.10 4.39 6.78
N ASP A 19 -3.11 3.67 6.23
CA ASP A 19 -3.28 2.76 5.08
C ASP A 19 -4.15 1.55 5.45
N LEU A 20 -3.90 0.96 6.63
CA LEU A 20 -4.73 -0.13 7.12
C LEU A 20 -6.21 0.28 7.24
N LEU A 21 -6.49 1.50 7.70
CA LEU A 21 -7.85 2.00 7.79
C LEU A 21 -8.51 2.19 6.42
N ILE A 22 -7.74 2.48 5.36
CA ILE A 22 -8.27 2.55 3.99
C ILE A 22 -8.72 1.15 3.54
N VAL A 23 -7.88 0.12 3.70
CA VAL A 23 -8.25 -1.28 3.39
C VAL A 23 -9.49 -1.72 4.18
N ILE A 24 -9.53 -1.48 5.49
CA ILE A 24 -10.67 -1.85 6.34
C ILE A 24 -11.94 -1.10 5.92
N SER A 25 -11.83 0.17 5.50
CA SER A 25 -12.99 0.95 5.07
C SER A 25 -13.66 0.43 3.80
N GLN A 26 -12.91 -0.32 2.98
CA GLN A 26 -13.37 -0.90 1.71
C GLN A 26 -13.51 -2.43 1.78
N TRP A 27 -13.40 -3.03 2.98
CA TRP A 27 -13.37 -4.48 3.15
C TRP A 27 -14.57 -5.20 2.50
N GLY A 28 -14.29 -6.19 1.67
CA GLY A 28 -15.28 -6.97 0.93
C GLY A 28 -15.91 -6.23 -0.26
N ALA A 29 -15.37 -5.08 -0.66
CA ALA A 29 -15.76 -4.42 -1.89
C ALA A 29 -15.25 -5.20 -3.10
N GLU A 30 -16.10 -5.32 -4.13
CA GLU A 30 -15.76 -5.79 -5.46
C GLU A 30 -15.67 -4.56 -6.39
N CYS A 31 -14.47 -4.15 -6.78
CA CYS A 31 -14.24 -2.87 -7.47
C CYS A 31 -12.90 -2.87 -8.20
N ASN A 32 -12.86 -2.30 -9.41
CA ASN A 32 -11.64 -2.25 -10.23
C ASN A 32 -10.70 -1.08 -9.87
N ASP A 33 -11.17 -0.08 -9.11
CA ASP A 33 -10.44 1.15 -8.78
C ASP A 33 -10.57 1.49 -7.27
N CYS A 34 -10.63 0.47 -6.41
CA CYS A 34 -10.60 0.69 -4.97
C CYS A 34 -9.17 0.94 -4.51
N GLU A 35 -8.96 2.01 -3.75
CA GLU A 35 -7.66 2.33 -3.15
C GLU A 35 -7.14 1.18 -2.25
N GLY A 36 -8.05 0.43 -1.63
CA GLY A 36 -7.74 -0.73 -0.79
C GLY A 36 -7.49 -2.04 -1.55
N ASP A 37 -7.69 -2.09 -2.88
CA ASP A 37 -7.32 -3.24 -3.73
C ASP A 37 -5.88 -3.05 -4.21
N ILE A 38 -4.94 -3.45 -3.35
CA ILE A 38 -3.51 -3.21 -3.53
C ILE A 38 -2.93 -4.21 -4.52
N ASN A 39 -3.49 -5.43 -4.57
CA ASN A 39 -3.01 -6.48 -5.46
C ASN A 39 -3.60 -6.40 -6.89
N GLY A 40 -4.66 -5.61 -7.08
CA GLY A 40 -5.34 -5.37 -8.35
C GLY A 40 -6.19 -6.53 -8.85
N ASP A 41 -6.72 -7.38 -7.95
CA ASP A 41 -7.51 -8.55 -8.30
C ASP A 41 -9.03 -8.30 -8.37
N GLY A 42 -9.44 -7.07 -8.02
CA GLY A 42 -10.82 -6.62 -8.03
C GLY A 42 -11.57 -6.84 -6.72
N ASN A 43 -10.90 -7.36 -5.67
CA ASN A 43 -11.48 -7.56 -4.35
C ASN A 43 -10.60 -6.91 -3.28
N VAL A 44 -11.22 -6.24 -2.31
CA VAL A 44 -10.50 -5.81 -1.09
C VAL A 44 -10.65 -6.88 -0.03
N ASP A 45 -9.60 -7.67 0.20
CA ASP A 45 -9.64 -8.82 1.08
C ASP A 45 -8.39 -9.02 1.96
N THR A 46 -8.22 -10.25 2.46
CA THR A 46 -7.09 -10.59 3.34
C THR A 46 -5.75 -10.44 2.64
N THR A 47 -5.70 -10.58 1.33
CA THR A 47 -4.48 -10.42 0.53
C THR A 47 -3.98 -8.98 0.60
N ASP A 48 -4.86 -7.99 0.46
CA ASP A 48 -4.51 -6.57 0.57
C ASP A 48 -4.09 -6.19 1.98
N LEU A 49 -4.82 -6.69 2.98
CA LEU A 49 -4.44 -6.47 4.38
C LEU A 49 -3.06 -7.05 4.69
N LEU A 50 -2.72 -8.21 4.13
CA LEU A 50 -1.38 -8.79 4.30
C LEU A 50 -0.30 -7.98 3.61
N LEU A 51 -0.60 -7.30 2.49
CA LEU A 51 0.33 -6.38 1.83
C LEU A 51 0.63 -5.15 2.70
N VAL A 52 -0.36 -4.58 3.39
CA VAL A 52 -0.13 -3.50 4.36
C VAL A 52 0.77 -3.98 5.50
N ILE A 53 0.45 -5.13 6.11
CA ILE A 53 1.22 -5.66 7.23
C ILE A 53 2.66 -6.03 6.81
N SER A 54 2.87 -6.57 5.61
CA SER A 54 4.19 -6.98 5.15
C SER A 54 5.12 -5.80 4.83
N ASN A 55 4.55 -4.64 4.53
CA ASN A 55 5.30 -3.43 4.16
C ASN A 55 5.31 -2.38 5.28
N TRP A 56 4.87 -2.72 6.49
CA TRP A 56 4.73 -1.78 7.60
C TRP A 56 6.02 -1.01 7.90
N GLY A 57 5.93 0.32 7.93
CA GLY A 57 7.05 1.22 8.16
C GLY A 57 7.31 2.17 6.99
N PRO A 58 8.40 2.94 7.05
CA PRO A 58 8.75 3.90 6.01
C PRO A 58 8.94 3.19 4.68
N CYS A 59 8.48 3.81 3.60
CA CYS A 59 8.84 3.31 2.29
C CYS A 59 10.33 3.61 2.04
N GLU A 60 11.12 2.57 1.76
CA GLU A 60 12.57 2.72 1.55
C GLU A 60 12.87 3.20 0.13
N GLU A 61 13.64 4.28 -0.03
CA GLU A 61 14.16 4.61 -1.37
C GLU A 61 15.10 3.46 -1.78
N PRO A 62 15.03 2.97 -3.04
CA PRO A 62 16.08 2.11 -3.53
C PRO A 62 17.41 2.83 -3.30
N PRO A 63 18.45 2.16 -2.78
CA PRO A 63 19.70 2.82 -2.43
C PRO A 63 20.17 3.64 -3.62
N THR A 64 20.15 4.96 -3.46
CA THR A 64 20.74 5.85 -4.45
C THR A 64 22.22 5.50 -4.46
N ASP A 65 22.72 4.97 -5.58
CA ASP A 65 24.15 4.86 -5.78
C ASP A 65 24.69 6.28 -5.60
N SER A 66 25.41 6.50 -4.50
CA SER A 66 25.91 7.80 -4.04
C SER A 66 27.09 8.26 -4.90
N SER A 67 26.91 8.20 -6.22
CA SER A 67 27.84 8.65 -7.24
C SER A 67 27.09 9.42 -8.33
N ASP A 68 26.58 10.61 -7.96
CA ASP A 68 26.91 11.89 -8.64
C ASP A 68 26.23 13.08 -7.94
#